data_AF-A0A1Z1MQR0-F1
#
_entry.id   AF-A0A1Z1MQR0-F1
#
_cell.length_a   1.000
_cell.length_b   1.000
_cell.length_c   1.000
_cell.angle_alpha   90.00
_cell.angle_beta   90.00
_cell.angle_gamma   90.00
#
_symmetry.space_group_name_H-M   'P 1'
#
loop_
_entity.id
_entity.type
_entity.pdbx_description
1 polymer ?
#
loop_
_entity_poly.entity_id
_entity_poly.type
_entity_poly.pdbx_seq_one_letter_code
_entity_poly.pdbx_strand_id
1 'polypeptide(L)'
;MFSFSLFYLYLFIVLLFLCPLFYFVTLELYQIVKFFLYFTLKYKFISKTLLILHHSQYIEIINTSIRKKDWFTCICMLEFYLLHELLNVNIIYKYLAYCYKELLYFDLAEYYYLKILQNYPDQLNILYYLKELYNLSGDKVKSCQIAERIKIII
;
A
#
# COMPACT_ATOMS: atom_id res chain seq x y z
N MET A 1 9.28 -18.54 46.38
CA MET A 1 7.80 -18.46 46.27
C MET A 1 7.35 -17.14 45.64
N PHE A 2 7.84 -15.97 46.10
CA PHE A 2 7.56 -14.64 45.52
C PHE A 2 7.89 -14.48 44.02
N SER A 3 8.95 -15.15 43.53
CA SER A 3 9.37 -15.08 42.12
C SER A 3 8.33 -15.65 41.15
N PHE A 4 7.64 -16.73 41.53
CA PHE A 4 6.61 -17.35 40.69
C PHE A 4 5.37 -16.45 40.58
N SER A 5 4.95 -15.82 41.67
CA SER A 5 3.80 -14.91 41.68
C SER A 5 4.03 -13.69 40.77
N LEU A 6 5.23 -13.11 40.79
CA LEU A 6 5.59 -12.00 39.90
C LEU A 6 5.61 -12.42 38.42
N PHE A 7 6.07 -13.65 38.13
CA PHE A 7 6.06 -14.20 36.78
C PHE A 7 4.63 -14.36 36.22
N TYR A 8 3.70 -14.89 37.01
CA TYR A 8 2.29 -15.01 36.60
C TYR A 8 1.62 -13.65 36.40
N LEU A 9 1.94 -12.67 37.24
CA LEU A 9 1.40 -11.32 37.13
C LEU A 9 1.90 -10.63 35.85
N TYR A 10 3.19 -10.80 35.53
CA TYR A 10 3.76 -10.34 34.26
C TYR A 10 3.09 -10.99 33.05
N LEU A 11 2.93 -12.32 33.06
CA LEU A 11 2.22 -13.04 32.00
C LEU A 11 0.79 -12.55 31.82
N PHE A 12 0.08 -12.30 32.92
CA PHE A 12 -1.29 -11.80 32.89
C PHE A 12 -1.38 -10.41 32.27
N ILE A 13 -0.46 -9.50 32.63
CA ILE A 13 -0.37 -8.15 32.04
C ILE A 13 -0.11 -8.26 30.54
N VAL A 14 0.88 -9.07 30.13
CA VAL A 14 1.19 -9.28 28.70
C VAL A 14 -0.04 -9.82 27.96
N LEU A 15 -0.75 -10.81 28.51
CA LEU A 15 -1.94 -11.39 27.90
C LEU A 15 -3.06 -10.35 27.76
N LEU A 16 -3.23 -9.49 28.76
CA LEU A 16 -4.25 -8.45 28.78
C LEU A 16 -4.01 -7.38 27.70
N PHE A 17 -2.76 -7.10 27.35
CA PHE A 17 -2.42 -6.25 26.20
C PHE A 17 -2.49 -6.99 24.87
N LEU A 18 -2.10 -8.27 24.83
CA LEU A 18 -2.10 -9.06 23.59
C LEU A 18 -3.53 -9.32 23.09
N CYS A 19 -4.46 -9.64 23.98
CA CYS A 19 -5.82 -10.03 23.62
C CYS A 19 -6.58 -8.96 22.81
N PRO A 20 -6.63 -7.66 23.21
CA PRO A 20 -7.27 -6.63 22.40
C PRO A 20 -6.52 -6.40 21.09
N LEU A 21 -5.19 -6.48 21.08
CA LEU A 21 -4.38 -6.31 19.88
C LEU A 21 -4.67 -7.40 18.84
N PHE A 22 -4.73 -8.66 19.28
CA PHE A 22 -5.16 -9.77 18.43
C PHE A 22 -6.58 -9.60 17.92
N TYR A 23 -7.50 -9.11 18.75
CA TYR A 23 -8.88 -8.85 18.32
C TYR A 23 -8.95 -7.80 17.19
N PHE A 24 -8.21 -6.69 17.31
CA PHE A 24 -8.11 -5.68 16.24
C PHE A 24 -7.55 -6.27 14.95
N VAL A 25 -6.44 -7.00 15.03
CA VAL A 25 -5.83 -7.66 13.86
C VAL A 25 -6.81 -8.65 13.22
N THR A 26 -7.54 -9.41 14.04
CA THR A 26 -8.51 -10.40 13.56
C THR A 26 -9.71 -9.73 12.89
N LEU A 27 -10.17 -8.59 13.38
CA LEU A 27 -11.25 -7.81 12.75
C LEU A 27 -10.84 -7.30 11.38
N GLU A 28 -9.65 -6.73 11.25
CA GLU A 28 -9.10 -6.28 9.96
C GLU A 28 -8.96 -7.46 8.99
N LEU A 29 -8.33 -8.56 9.44
CA LEU A 29 -8.22 -9.79 8.65
C LEU A 29 -9.59 -10.34 8.23
N TYR A 30 -10.59 -10.31 9.11
CA TYR A 30 -11.93 -10.74 8.79
C TYR A 30 -12.59 -9.84 7.73
N GLN A 31 -12.41 -8.53 7.80
CA GLN A 31 -12.91 -7.62 6.75
C GLN A 31 -12.25 -7.91 5.40
N ILE A 32 -10.95 -8.19 5.39
CA ILE A 32 -10.20 -8.57 4.18
C ILE A 32 -10.73 -9.87 3.61
N VAL A 33 -10.86 -10.90 4.44
CA VAL A 33 -11.36 -12.21 4.01
C VAL A 33 -12.80 -12.09 3.52
N LYS A 34 -13.64 -11.30 4.18
CA LYS A 34 -15.02 -11.04 3.75
C LYS A 34 -15.07 -10.29 2.42
N PHE A 35 -14.23 -9.26 2.25
CA PHE A 35 -14.09 -8.56 0.98
C PHE A 35 -13.61 -9.52 -0.10
N PHE A 36 -12.59 -10.33 0.17
CA PHE A 36 -12.03 -11.28 -0.77
C PHE A 36 -13.03 -12.39 -1.14
N LEU A 37 -13.79 -12.91 -0.18
CA LEU A 37 -14.86 -13.90 -0.41
C LEU A 37 -16.01 -13.31 -1.19
N TYR A 38 -16.49 -12.14 -0.80
CA TYR A 38 -17.54 -11.43 -1.54
C TYR A 38 -17.08 -11.17 -2.97
N PHE A 39 -15.83 -10.73 -3.11
CA PHE A 39 -15.22 -10.47 -4.39
C PHE A 39 -15.08 -11.77 -5.17
N THR A 40 -14.45 -12.84 -4.70
CA THR A 40 -14.29 -14.12 -5.43
C THR A 40 -15.60 -14.80 -5.80
N LEU A 41 -16.58 -14.83 -4.89
CA LEU A 41 -17.91 -15.37 -5.17
C LEU A 41 -18.62 -14.56 -6.26
N LYS A 42 -18.53 -13.23 -6.19
CA LYS A 42 -19.01 -12.38 -7.27
C LYS A 42 -18.09 -12.44 -8.50
N TYR A 43 -16.79 -12.65 -8.38
CA TYR A 43 -15.81 -12.62 -9.46
C TYR A 43 -15.94 -13.84 -10.34
N LYS A 44 -16.46 -14.98 -9.85
CA LYS A 44 -16.82 -16.08 -10.75
C LYS A 44 -18.00 -15.71 -11.67
N PHE A 45 -18.86 -14.79 -11.22
CA PHE A 45 -19.96 -14.22 -11.98
C PHE A 45 -19.54 -12.97 -12.78
N ILE A 46 -18.59 -12.20 -12.24
CA ILE A 46 -18.11 -10.93 -12.77
C ILE A 46 -16.87 -11.14 -13.65
N SER A 47 -16.11 -12.23 -13.62
CA SER A 47 -14.95 -12.42 -14.51
C SER A 47 -15.36 -12.38 -16.00
N LYS A 48 -16.60 -12.76 -16.30
CA LYS A 48 -17.22 -12.56 -17.61
C LYS A 48 -17.54 -11.10 -17.95
N THR A 49 -17.70 -10.21 -16.96
CA THR A 49 -18.02 -8.78 -17.11
C THR A 49 -16.91 -7.80 -16.70
N LEU A 50 -15.92 -8.20 -15.89
CA LEU A 50 -14.73 -7.42 -15.49
C LEU A 50 -13.66 -7.40 -16.58
N LEU A 51 -13.62 -8.43 -17.44
CA LEU A 51 -12.94 -8.35 -18.73
C LEU A 51 -13.51 -7.24 -19.63
N ILE A 52 -14.70 -6.72 -19.32
CA ILE A 52 -15.40 -5.67 -20.08
C ILE A 52 -15.29 -4.31 -19.37
N LEU A 53 -14.80 -4.25 -18.12
CA LEU A 53 -14.61 -2.99 -17.41
C LEU A 53 -13.44 -2.23 -18.04
N HIS A 54 -13.72 -1.01 -18.50
CA HIS A 54 -12.72 -0.19 -19.18
C HIS A 54 -11.72 0.37 -18.15
N HIS A 55 -10.46 0.60 -18.55
CA HIS A 55 -9.40 1.14 -17.67
C HIS A 55 -9.84 2.37 -16.84
N SER A 56 -10.70 3.21 -17.39
CA SER A 56 -11.26 4.39 -16.74
C SER A 56 -12.09 4.08 -15.50
N GLN A 57 -12.87 3.00 -15.53
CA GLN A 57 -13.76 2.61 -14.44
C GLN A 57 -12.96 2.04 -13.25
N TYR A 58 -11.87 1.31 -13.51
CA TYR A 58 -10.95 0.87 -12.47
C TYR A 58 -10.26 2.06 -11.78
N ILE A 59 -9.81 3.05 -12.56
CA ILE A 59 -9.22 4.29 -12.01
C ILE A 59 -10.23 5.04 -11.14
N GLU A 60 -11.50 5.09 -11.55
CA GLU A 60 -12.57 5.71 -10.76
C GLU A 60 -12.76 5.00 -9.41
N ILE A 61 -12.79 3.66 -9.41
CA ILE A 61 -12.86 2.87 -8.17
C ILE A 61 -11.67 3.17 -7.26
N ILE A 62 -10.45 3.16 -7.79
CA ILE A 62 -9.23 3.49 -7.02
C ILE A 62 -9.35 4.89 -6.42
N ASN A 63 -9.72 5.89 -7.23
CA ASN A 63 -9.87 7.27 -6.78
C ASN A 63 -10.96 7.40 -5.70
N THR A 64 -12.05 6.64 -5.80
CA THR A 64 -13.11 6.65 -4.77
C THR A 64 -12.62 6.06 -3.44
N SER A 65 -11.82 4.98 -3.48
CA SER A 65 -11.21 4.37 -2.30
C SER A 65 -10.19 5.31 -1.64
N ILE A 66 -9.37 5.99 -2.45
CA ILE A 66 -8.44 7.03 -1.99
C ILE A 66 -9.21 8.18 -1.32
N ARG A 67 -10.31 8.65 -1.93
CA ARG A 67 -11.13 9.74 -1.38
C ARG A 67 -11.75 9.37 -0.02
N LYS A 68 -12.08 8.11 0.18
CA LYS A 68 -12.60 7.58 1.45
C LYS A 68 -11.51 7.39 2.52
N LYS A 69 -10.22 7.50 2.14
CA LYS A 69 -9.06 7.21 2.99
C LYS A 69 -9.02 5.76 3.49
N ASP A 70 -9.70 4.85 2.78
CA ASP A 70 -9.66 3.41 3.06
C ASP A 70 -8.38 2.81 2.44
N TRP A 71 -7.22 3.27 2.92
CA TRP A 71 -5.91 2.98 2.31
C TRP A 71 -5.63 1.49 2.20
N PHE A 72 -5.96 0.74 3.25
CA PHE A 72 -5.73 -0.71 3.29
C PHE A 72 -6.52 -1.43 2.20
N THR A 73 -7.81 -1.13 2.07
CA THR A 73 -8.68 -1.66 1.01
C THR A 73 -8.16 -1.28 -0.36
N CYS A 74 -7.68 -0.04 -0.53
CA CYS A 74 -7.09 0.43 -1.78
C CYS A 74 -5.83 -0.37 -2.15
N ILE A 75 -4.92 -0.60 -1.20
CA ILE A 75 -3.71 -1.41 -1.39
C ILE A 75 -4.09 -2.85 -1.77
N CYS A 76 -5.04 -3.48 -1.07
CA CYS A 76 -5.50 -4.83 -1.41
C CYS A 76 -6.08 -4.91 -2.83
N MET A 77 -6.88 -3.92 -3.25
CA MET A 77 -7.40 -3.87 -4.61
C MET A 77 -6.29 -3.72 -5.65
N LEU A 78 -5.31 -2.85 -5.39
CA LEU A 78 -4.19 -2.60 -6.29
C LEU A 78 -3.28 -3.82 -6.44
N GLU A 79 -2.94 -4.51 -5.34
CA GLU A 79 -2.18 -5.76 -5.37
C GLU A 79 -2.96 -6.86 -6.10
N PHE A 80 -4.27 -6.94 -5.89
CA PHE A 80 -5.14 -7.86 -6.64
C PHE A 80 -5.12 -7.55 -8.16
N TYR A 81 -5.19 -6.27 -8.54
CA TYR A 81 -5.11 -5.85 -9.95
C TYR A 81 -3.74 -6.14 -10.57
N LEU A 82 -2.68 -6.10 -9.77
CA LEU A 82 -1.33 -6.47 -10.19
C LEU A 82 -1.21 -7.96 -10.46
N LEU A 83 -1.73 -8.81 -9.58
CA LEU A 83 -1.71 -10.27 -9.73
C LEU A 83 -2.49 -10.77 -10.94
N HIS A 84 -3.53 -10.03 -11.35
CA HIS A 84 -4.39 -10.40 -12.46
C HIS A 84 -4.16 -9.58 -13.73
N GLU A 85 -3.10 -8.75 -13.78
CA GLU A 85 -2.72 -7.92 -14.92
C GLU A 85 -3.87 -7.06 -15.49
N LEU A 86 -4.81 -6.63 -14.62
CA LEU A 86 -6.03 -5.93 -15.04
C LEU A 86 -5.78 -4.46 -15.39
N LEU A 87 -4.67 -3.90 -14.92
CA LEU A 87 -4.27 -2.52 -15.12
C LEU A 87 -2.81 -2.44 -15.55
N ASN A 88 -2.45 -1.33 -16.18
CA ASN A 88 -1.04 -1.04 -16.46
C ASN A 88 -0.26 -1.02 -15.14
N VAL A 89 0.78 -1.84 -15.07
CA VAL A 89 1.63 -2.05 -13.89
C VAL A 89 2.19 -0.73 -13.38
N ASN A 90 2.55 0.22 -14.26
CA ASN A 90 3.06 1.53 -13.86
C ASN A 90 2.00 2.37 -13.13
N ILE A 91 0.74 2.27 -13.57
CA ILE A 91 -0.39 2.98 -12.93
C ILE A 91 -0.60 2.39 -11.53
N ILE A 92 -0.60 1.06 -11.42
CA ILE A 92 -0.73 0.37 -10.13
C ILE A 92 0.40 0.79 -9.18
N TYR A 93 1.66 0.73 -9.63
CA TYR A 93 2.81 1.14 -8.81
C TYR A 93 2.74 2.61 -8.39
N LYS A 94 2.27 3.50 -9.26
CA LYS A 94 2.09 4.92 -8.90
C LYS A 94 1.06 5.07 -7.77
N TYR A 95 -0.06 4.36 -7.84
CA TYR A 95 -1.09 4.41 -6.80
C TYR A 95 -0.66 3.71 -5.51
N LEU A 96 0.07 2.60 -5.58
CA LEU A 96 0.64 1.93 -4.41
C LEU A 96 1.64 2.85 -3.69
N ALA A 97 2.58 3.44 -4.44
CA ALA A 97 3.55 4.38 -3.89
C ALA A 97 2.85 5.55 -3.18
N TYR A 98 1.79 6.09 -3.79
CA TYR A 98 0.97 7.13 -3.18
C TYR A 98 0.30 6.67 -1.87
N CYS A 99 -0.36 5.51 -1.87
CA CYS A 99 -1.02 4.99 -0.67
C CYS A 99 -0.01 4.74 0.48
N TYR A 100 1.16 4.18 0.18
CA TYR A 100 2.20 3.97 1.19
C TYR A 100 2.81 5.29 1.69
N LYS A 101 2.94 6.31 0.83
CA LYS A 101 3.37 7.65 1.25
C LYS A 101 2.40 8.26 2.27
N GLU A 102 1.09 8.18 1.99
CA GLU A 102 0.05 8.72 2.89
C GLU A 102 -0.01 7.98 4.23
N LEU A 103 0.37 6.70 4.25
CA LEU A 103 0.51 5.89 5.46
C LEU A 103 1.88 6.05 6.17
N LEU A 104 2.76 6.94 5.67
CA LEU A 104 4.11 7.17 6.19
C LEU A 104 5.06 5.96 6.10
N TYR A 105 4.74 4.96 5.28
CA TYR A 105 5.62 3.84 4.96
C TYR A 105 6.57 4.20 3.82
N PHE A 106 7.53 5.08 4.11
CA PHE A 106 8.41 5.67 3.10
C PHE A 106 9.26 4.65 2.34
N ASP A 107 9.77 3.60 3.00
CA ASP A 107 10.58 2.57 2.34
C ASP A 107 9.78 1.80 1.28
N LEU A 108 8.51 1.49 1.57
CA LEU A 108 7.61 0.83 0.62
C LEU A 108 7.26 1.77 -0.53
N ALA A 109 6.96 3.03 -0.24
CA ALA A 109 6.70 4.02 -1.28
C ALA A 109 7.92 4.25 -2.19
N GLU A 110 9.14 4.32 -1.63
CA GLU A 110 10.40 4.36 -2.37
C GLU A 110 10.54 3.15 -3.31
N TYR A 111 10.32 1.94 -2.79
CA TYR A 111 10.40 0.71 -3.57
C TYR A 111 9.53 0.74 -4.83
N TYR A 112 8.27 1.17 -4.71
CA TYR A 112 7.38 1.23 -5.88
C TYR A 112 7.77 2.35 -6.85
N TYR A 113 8.23 3.51 -6.38
CA TYR A 113 8.73 4.54 -7.30
C TYR A 113 9.99 4.10 -8.04
N LEU A 114 10.91 3.40 -7.37
CA LEU A 114 12.10 2.84 -8.00
C LEU A 114 11.76 1.79 -9.06
N LYS A 115 10.76 0.93 -8.80
CA LYS A 115 10.25 -0.01 -9.82
C LYS A 115 9.75 0.69 -11.08
N ILE A 116 9.10 1.84 -10.96
CA ILE A 116 8.66 2.60 -12.13
C ILE A 116 9.88 3.16 -12.88
N LEU A 117 10.87 3.70 -12.16
CA LEU A 117 12.10 4.25 -12.75
C LEU A 117 13.00 3.19 -13.40
N GLN A 118 12.92 1.92 -12.98
CA GLN A 118 13.61 0.83 -13.66
C GLN A 118 13.12 0.66 -15.10
N ASN A 119 11.81 0.83 -15.31
CA ASN A 119 11.21 0.72 -16.64
C ASN A 119 11.27 2.04 -17.42
N TYR A 120 11.19 3.18 -16.72
CA TYR A 120 11.17 4.52 -17.31
C TYR A 120 12.09 5.47 -16.52
N PRO A 121 13.40 5.44 -16.78
CA PRO A 121 14.39 6.15 -15.96
C PRO A 121 14.28 7.67 -16.00
N ASP A 122 13.64 8.21 -17.04
CA ASP A 122 13.59 9.66 -17.31
C ASP A 122 12.20 10.26 -17.04
N GLN A 123 11.33 9.53 -16.34
CA GLN A 123 10.03 10.07 -15.92
C GLN A 123 10.21 11.13 -14.82
N LEU A 124 10.29 12.40 -15.24
CA LEU A 124 10.40 13.57 -14.37
C LEU A 124 9.37 13.59 -13.25
N ASN A 125 8.10 13.25 -13.54
CA ASN A 125 7.03 13.23 -12.53
C ASN A 125 7.35 12.30 -11.36
N ILE A 126 7.90 11.11 -11.64
CA ILE A 126 8.26 10.14 -10.62
C ILE A 126 9.49 10.62 -9.84
N LEU A 127 10.49 11.20 -10.52
CA LEU A 127 11.65 11.79 -9.85
C LEU A 127 11.25 12.92 -8.89
N TYR A 128 10.28 13.78 -9.26
CA TYR A 128 9.74 14.80 -8.37
C TYR A 128 9.06 14.20 -7.13
N TYR A 129 8.22 13.19 -7.30
CA TYR A 129 7.58 12.50 -6.16
C TYR A 129 8.61 11.81 -5.25
N LEU A 130 9.65 11.24 -5.84
CA LEU A 130 10.70 10.53 -5.11
C LEU A 130 11.58 11.52 -4.32
N LYS A 131 11.90 12.70 -4.91
CA LYS A 131 12.53 13.82 -4.20
C LYS A 131 11.67 14.33 -3.04
N GLU A 132 10.37 14.50 -3.25
CA GLU A 132 9.43 14.92 -2.21
C GLU A 132 9.40 13.90 -1.06
N LEU A 133 9.34 12.61 -1.39
CA LEU A 133 9.38 11.52 -0.42
C LEU A 133 10.66 11.56 0.42
N TYR A 134 11.84 11.76 -0.18
CA TYR A 134 13.09 11.88 0.57
C TYR A 134 13.17 13.12 1.44
N ASN A 135 12.54 14.23 1.03
CA ASN A 135 12.42 15.40 1.89
C ASN A 135 11.53 15.10 3.11
N LEU A 136 10.44 14.35 2.92
CA LEU A 136 9.53 13.94 4.00
C LEU A 136 10.16 12.92 4.95
N SER A 137 10.97 11.97 4.44
CA SER A 137 11.68 11.00 5.26
C SER A 137 12.90 11.57 5.98
N GLY A 138 13.34 12.79 5.61
CA GLY A 138 14.52 13.45 6.17
C GLY A 138 15.85 13.02 5.52
N ASP A 139 15.80 12.18 4.48
CA ASP A 139 16.98 11.65 3.80
C ASP A 139 17.53 12.65 2.76
N LYS A 140 18.19 13.69 3.28
CA LYS A 140 18.69 14.83 2.49
C LYS A 140 19.70 14.41 1.42
N VAL A 141 20.50 13.38 1.67
CA VAL A 141 21.54 12.92 0.73
C VAL A 141 20.88 12.38 -0.54
N LYS A 142 19.92 11.45 -0.39
CA LYS A 142 19.20 10.90 -1.55
C LYS A 142 18.37 11.97 -2.25
N SER A 143 17.75 12.90 -1.50
CA SER A 143 17.02 14.03 -2.10
C SER A 143 17.90 14.89 -3.00
N CYS A 144 19.14 15.21 -2.57
CA CYS A 144 20.11 15.94 -3.39
C CYS A 144 20.50 15.17 -4.66
N GLN A 145 20.77 13.87 -4.57
CA GLN A 145 21.10 13.03 -5.72
C GLN A 145 19.98 13.03 -6.78
N ILE A 146 18.73 12.90 -6.35
CA ILE A 146 17.59 12.96 -7.26
C ILE A 146 17.43 14.37 -7.87
N ALA A 147 17.65 15.42 -7.09
CA ALA A 147 17.60 16.79 -7.59
C ALA A 147 18.66 17.06 -8.67
N GLU A 148 19.87 16.50 -8.53
CA GLU A 148 20.90 16.55 -9.57
C GLU A 148 20.48 15.79 -10.82
N ARG A 149 19.92 14.59 -10.65
CA ARG A 149 19.41 13.80 -11.78
C ARG A 149 18.31 14.52 -12.55
N ILE A 150 17.40 15.21 -11.87
CA ILE A 150 16.35 16.04 -12.51
C ILE A 150 16.99 17.16 -13.34
N LYS A 151 18.05 17.82 -12.86
CA LYS A 151 18.74 18.90 -13.59
C LYS A 151 19.43 18.43 -14.86
N ILE A 152 19.83 17.15 -14.95
CA ILE A 152 20.49 16.59 -16.14
C ILE A 152 19.46 16.31 -17.25
N ILE A 153 18.22 16.02 -16.89
CA ILE A 153 17.14 15.64 -17.82
C ILE A 153 16.43 16.87 -18.41
N ILE A 154 16.44 18.01 -17.70
CA ILE A 154 15.85 19.30 -18.13
C ILE A 154 16.87 20.09 -18.95
#